data_AF-A0A5Q2FEV9-F1
#
_entry.id   AF-A0A5Q2FEV9-F1
#
_cell.length_a   1.000
_cell.length_b   1.000
_cell.length_c   1.000
_cell.angle_alpha   90.00
_cell.angle_beta   90.00
_cell.angle_gamma   90.00
#
_symmetry.space_group_name_H-M   'P 1'
#
loop_
_entity.id
_entity.type
_entity.pdbx_description
1 polymer ?
#
loop_
_entity_poly.entity_id
_entity_poly.type
_entity_poly.pdbx_seq_one_letter_code
_entity_poly.pdbx_strand_id
1 'polypeptide(L)'
;MPNPRVLKLADQIKSIVAQMLEKRIKDPRLGFVTITDVRLTGDSREATVFYTVYGDEAARAGTAAALKSATGLIRSTVGKRLGLRYAPSIAFVLDALPDTAASIEDLLARAQAGDAALAEQRENATYAGEADPYRRKDEDEDGEVGESGQPGPGQPGPGAPGDETGERDDDEDPAHQDDQADAPGPVDPSDLFERD
;
A
#
# COMPACT_ATOMS: atom_id res chain seq x y z
N MET A 1 -7.41 -9.96 -25.23
CA MET A 1 -6.06 -10.32 -24.70
C MET A 1 -5.01 -9.48 -25.41
N PRO A 2 -4.05 -8.86 -24.69
CA PRO A 2 -2.97 -8.09 -25.31
C PRO A 2 -2.07 -8.99 -26.17
N ASN A 3 -1.61 -8.46 -27.30
CA ASN A 3 -0.77 -9.21 -28.25
C ASN A 3 0.63 -9.43 -27.66
N PRO A 4 1.12 -10.69 -27.52
CA PRO A 4 2.42 -10.98 -26.91
C PRO A 4 3.61 -10.29 -27.58
N ARG A 5 3.51 -9.96 -28.87
CA ARG A 5 4.56 -9.21 -29.59
C ARG A 5 4.62 -7.76 -29.14
N VAL A 6 3.47 -7.15 -28.91
CA VAL A 6 3.36 -5.76 -28.47
C VAL A 6 3.92 -5.60 -27.06
N LEU A 7 3.64 -6.56 -26.17
CA LEU A 7 4.20 -6.58 -24.82
C LEU A 7 5.74 -6.66 -24.84
N LYS A 8 6.31 -7.59 -25.62
CA LYS A 8 7.78 -7.67 -25.77
C LYS A 8 8.40 -6.38 -26.32
N LEU A 9 7.71 -5.75 -27.27
CA LEU A 9 8.17 -4.48 -27.83
C LEU A 9 8.10 -3.36 -26.78
N ALA A 10 7.06 -3.33 -25.95
CA ALA A 10 6.92 -2.39 -24.84
C ALA A 10 8.08 -2.52 -23.85
N ASP A 11 8.41 -3.73 -23.42
CA ASP A 11 9.53 -4.00 -22.50
C ASP A 11 10.88 -3.55 -23.08
N GLN A 12 11.09 -3.80 -24.37
CA GLN A 12 12.29 -3.37 -25.08
C GLN A 12 12.38 -1.84 -25.16
N ILE A 13 11.27 -1.16 -25.46
CA ILE A 13 11.19 0.30 -25.48
C ILE A 13 11.47 0.84 -24.08
N LYS A 14 10.85 0.29 -23.03
CA LYS A 14 11.08 0.67 -21.63
C LYS A 14 12.57 0.61 -21.28
N SER A 15 13.22 -0.51 -21.57
CA SER A 15 14.66 -0.69 -21.30
C SER A 15 15.53 0.32 -22.07
N ILE A 16 15.23 0.58 -23.35
CA ILE A 16 15.99 1.54 -24.16
C ILE A 16 15.82 2.96 -23.62
N VAL A 17 14.58 3.36 -23.32
CA VAL A 17 14.28 4.71 -22.81
C VAL A 17 14.95 4.92 -21.46
N ALA A 18 14.85 3.96 -20.54
CA ALA A 18 15.51 4.03 -19.23
C ALA A 18 17.04 4.20 -19.37
N GLN A 19 17.69 3.39 -20.21
CA GLN A 19 19.13 3.52 -20.48
C GLN A 19 19.52 4.86 -21.12
N MET A 20 18.63 5.44 -21.94
CA MET A 20 18.88 6.74 -22.55
C MET A 20 18.82 7.87 -21.53
N LEU A 21 17.85 7.81 -20.61
CA LEU A 21 17.72 8.78 -19.53
C LEU A 21 18.93 8.73 -18.60
N GLU A 22 19.38 7.54 -18.22
CA GLU A 22 20.56 7.37 -17.36
C GLU A 22 21.87 7.87 -18.01
N LYS A 23 22.10 7.55 -19.30
CA LYS A 23 23.43 7.71 -19.92
C LYS A 23 23.57 8.94 -20.83
N ARG A 24 22.49 9.39 -21.46
CA ARG A 24 22.55 10.38 -22.55
C ARG A 24 21.85 11.70 -22.24
N ILE A 25 20.89 11.72 -21.33
CA ILE A 25 20.12 12.93 -21.03
C ILE A 25 20.61 13.49 -19.69
N LYS A 26 21.62 14.36 -19.77
CA LYS A 26 22.13 15.13 -18.62
C LYS A 26 21.60 16.57 -18.73
N ASP A 27 20.30 16.74 -18.56
CA ASP A 27 19.70 18.06 -18.48
C ASP A 27 19.64 18.47 -16.99
N PRO A 28 20.16 19.64 -16.59
CA PRO A 28 20.07 20.11 -15.20
C PRO A 28 18.64 20.22 -14.66
N ARG A 29 17.64 20.33 -15.56
CA ARG A 29 16.21 20.40 -15.24
C ARG A 29 15.57 19.02 -15.08
N LEU A 30 16.25 17.96 -15.50
CA LEU A 30 15.78 16.59 -15.33
C LEU A 30 16.13 16.15 -13.91
N GLY A 31 15.10 15.95 -13.08
CA GLY A 31 15.25 15.40 -11.74
C GLY A 31 15.65 13.91 -11.77
N PHE A 32 15.56 13.24 -10.63
CA PHE A 32 15.71 11.78 -10.60
C PHE A 32 14.43 11.14 -11.16
N VAL A 33 14.50 10.72 -12.43
CA VAL A 33 13.37 10.17 -13.19
C VAL A 33 13.45 8.66 -13.28
N THR A 34 12.34 7.98 -13.01
CA THR A 34 12.20 6.53 -13.19
C THR A 34 11.09 6.22 -14.18
N ILE A 35 11.31 5.26 -15.09
CA ILE A 35 10.28 4.76 -16.01
C ILE A 35 9.57 3.58 -15.36
N THR A 36 8.28 3.73 -15.07
CA THR A 36 7.48 2.69 -14.39
C THR A 36 6.89 1.70 -15.38
N ASP A 37 6.33 2.17 -16.49
CA ASP A 37 5.67 1.31 -17.48
C ASP A 37 5.72 1.92 -18.89
N VAL A 38 5.50 1.08 -19.90
CA VAL A 38 5.28 1.50 -21.28
C VAL A 38 4.11 0.74 -21.87
N ARG A 39 3.14 1.48 -22.41
CA ARG A 39 1.97 0.90 -23.10
C ARG A 39 2.00 1.24 -24.56
N LEU A 40 1.71 0.26 -25.41
CA LEU A 40 1.56 0.47 -26.84
C LEU A 40 0.14 0.19 -27.29
N THR A 41 -0.28 0.90 -28.34
CA THR A 41 -1.50 0.58 -29.08
C THR A 41 -1.40 -0.80 -29.75
N GLY A 42 -2.55 -1.41 -30.07
CA GLY A 42 -2.59 -2.74 -30.68
C GLY A 42 -1.83 -2.85 -32.01
N ASP A 43 -1.68 -1.73 -32.72
CA ASP A 43 -0.93 -1.60 -33.98
C ASP A 43 0.52 -1.12 -33.78
N SER A 44 0.96 -0.91 -32.53
CA SER A 44 2.32 -0.45 -32.17
C SER A 44 2.73 0.88 -32.80
N ARG A 45 1.78 1.73 -33.17
CA ARG A 45 2.07 3.06 -33.74
C ARG A 45 2.26 4.13 -32.69
N GLU A 46 1.68 3.95 -31.51
CA GLU A 46 1.79 4.90 -30.42
C GLU A 46 2.28 4.17 -29.16
N ALA A 47 3.15 4.84 -28.42
CA ALA A 47 3.72 4.36 -27.17
C ALA A 47 3.57 5.45 -26.09
N THR A 48 2.91 5.09 -24.99
CA THR A 48 2.80 5.92 -23.79
C THR A 48 3.80 5.41 -22.76
N VAL A 49 4.74 6.26 -22.39
CA VAL A 49 5.76 5.99 -21.39
C VAL A 49 5.34 6.63 -20.08
N PHE A 50 5.14 5.82 -19.05
CA PHE A 50 4.82 6.24 -17.70
C PHE A 50 6.12 6.45 -16.92
N TYR A 51 6.21 7.59 -16.23
CA TYR A 51 7.40 7.93 -15.47
C TYR A 51 7.05 8.61 -14.16
N THR A 52 7.96 8.50 -13.20
CA THR A 52 7.89 9.17 -11.91
C THR A 52 9.08 10.11 -11.77
N VAL A 53 8.88 11.19 -11.04
CA VAL A 53 9.93 12.16 -10.74
C VAL A 53 10.02 12.28 -9.23
N TYR A 54 11.22 12.06 -8.70
CA TYR A 54 11.49 12.36 -7.31
C TYR A 54 11.78 13.86 -7.17
N GLY A 55 10.95 14.56 -6.40
CA GLY A 55 11.09 16.00 -6.16
C GLY A 55 9.74 16.72 -6.03
N ASP A 56 9.82 18.04 -6.04
CA ASP A 56 8.67 18.95 -5.95
C ASP A 56 7.99 19.18 -7.31
N GLU A 57 6.91 19.96 -7.32
CA GLU A 57 6.17 20.29 -8.54
C GLU A 57 7.04 21.00 -9.59
N ALA A 58 8.01 21.81 -9.15
CA ALA A 58 8.95 22.46 -10.06
C ALA A 58 9.86 21.44 -10.77
N ALA A 59 10.35 20.42 -10.06
CA ALA A 59 11.11 19.32 -10.63
C ALA A 59 10.27 18.50 -11.62
N ARG A 60 8.99 18.25 -11.33
CA ARG A 60 8.05 17.56 -12.25
C ARG A 60 7.88 18.35 -13.54
N ALA A 61 7.60 19.66 -13.44
CA ALA A 61 7.41 20.53 -14.60
C ALA A 61 8.69 20.67 -15.45
N GLY A 62 9.84 20.84 -14.79
CA GLY A 62 11.15 20.90 -15.45
C GLY A 62 11.48 19.61 -16.20
N THR A 63 11.21 18.47 -15.57
CA THR A 63 11.39 17.15 -16.17
C THR A 63 10.47 16.94 -17.37
N ALA A 64 9.19 17.31 -17.26
CA ALA A 64 8.23 17.18 -18.36
C ALA A 64 8.70 17.98 -19.61
N ALA A 65 9.21 19.20 -19.40
CA ALA A 65 9.77 20.02 -20.48
C ALA A 65 11.04 19.39 -21.11
N ALA A 66 11.93 18.83 -20.28
CA ALA A 66 13.13 18.15 -20.75
C ALA A 66 12.79 16.89 -21.58
N LEU A 67 11.85 16.06 -21.10
CA LEU A 67 11.38 14.86 -21.81
C LEU A 67 10.69 15.22 -23.13
N LYS A 68 9.87 16.28 -23.14
CA LYS A 68 9.24 16.80 -24.36
C LYS A 68 10.28 17.20 -25.40
N SER A 69 11.34 17.88 -24.98
CA SER A 69 12.44 18.30 -25.85
C SER A 69 13.26 17.09 -26.36
N ALA A 70 13.46 16.08 -25.51
CA ALA A 70 14.20 14.87 -25.85
C ALA A 70 13.39 13.85 -26.68
N THR A 71 12.07 14.03 -26.83
CA THR A 71 11.17 13.06 -27.47
C THR A 71 11.63 12.63 -28.87
N GLY A 72 12.10 13.58 -29.70
CA GLY A 72 12.60 13.27 -31.04
C GLY A 72 13.87 12.42 -31.03
N LEU A 73 14.80 12.70 -30.11
CA LEU A 73 16.02 11.92 -29.93
C LEU A 73 15.71 10.51 -29.44
N ILE A 74 14.80 10.38 -28.48
CA ILE A 74 14.35 9.10 -27.92
C ILE A 74 13.70 8.26 -29.02
N ARG A 75 12.72 8.83 -29.73
CA ARG A 75 12.03 8.16 -30.83
C ARG A 75 12.98 7.66 -31.91
N SER A 76 13.91 8.50 -32.35
CA SER A 76 14.89 8.12 -33.38
C SER A 76 15.84 7.01 -32.91
N THR A 77 16.24 7.04 -31.63
CA THR A 77 17.11 6.01 -31.06
C THR A 77 16.39 4.69 -30.87
N VAL A 78 15.14 4.72 -30.41
CA VAL A 78 14.27 3.54 -30.31
C VAL A 78 14.12 2.87 -31.68
N GLY A 79 13.76 3.65 -32.71
CA GLY A 79 13.63 3.15 -34.08
C GLY A 79 14.91 2.49 -34.60
N LYS A 80 16.06 3.13 -34.39
CA LYS A 80 17.37 2.61 -34.80
C LYS A 80 17.78 1.35 -34.05
N ARG A 81 17.62 1.32 -32.72
CA ARG A 81 18.04 0.17 -31.89
C ARG A 81 17.17 -1.07 -32.10
N LEU A 82 15.88 -0.86 -32.36
CA LEU A 82 14.93 -1.95 -32.59
C LEU A 82 14.78 -2.34 -34.06
N GLY A 83 15.46 -1.65 -34.98
CA GLY A 83 15.37 -1.92 -36.42
C GLY A 83 13.96 -1.71 -36.99
N LEU A 84 13.17 -0.81 -36.39
CA LEU A 84 11.79 -0.59 -36.80
C LEU A 84 11.72 0.23 -38.09
N ARG A 85 10.90 -0.24 -39.03
CA ARG A 85 10.56 0.54 -40.24
C ARG A 85 9.85 1.85 -39.88
N TYR A 86 8.97 1.78 -38.88
CA TYR A 86 8.23 2.93 -38.36
C TYR A 86 8.40 2.97 -36.84
N ALA A 87 9.08 3.99 -36.34
CA ALA A 87 9.20 4.21 -34.90
C ALA A 87 7.88 4.79 -34.36
N PRO A 88 7.33 4.22 -33.27
CA PRO A 88 6.09 4.71 -32.68
C PRO A 88 6.22 6.18 -32.26
N SER A 89 5.11 6.91 -32.22
CA SER A 89 5.05 8.17 -31.49
C SER A 89 5.22 7.87 -30.01
N ILE A 90 5.96 8.73 -29.29
CA ILE A 90 6.23 8.55 -27.86
C ILE A 90 5.58 9.71 -27.12
N ALA A 91 4.67 9.40 -26.20
CA ALA A 91 4.08 10.33 -25.26
C ALA A 91 4.57 9.99 -23.85
N PHE A 92 4.84 11.01 -23.03
CA PHE A 92 5.26 10.85 -21.64
C PHE A 92 4.12 11.24 -20.71
N VAL A 93 3.81 10.39 -19.73
CA VAL A 93 2.75 10.62 -18.74
C VAL A 93 3.34 10.43 -17.35
N LEU A 94 3.13 11.41 -16.48
CA LEU A 94 3.53 11.30 -15.08
C LEU A 94 2.64 10.28 -14.38
N ASP A 95 3.27 9.33 -13.69
CA ASP A 95 2.60 8.33 -12.89
C ASP A 95 2.32 8.93 -11.50
N ALA A 96 1.06 8.86 -11.07
CA ALA A 96 0.57 9.49 -9.83
C ALA A 96 0.87 8.65 -8.57
N LEU A 97 1.32 7.41 -8.72
CA LEU A 97 1.54 6.49 -7.59
C LEU A 97 2.71 6.79 -6.63
N PRO A 98 3.74 7.63 -6.91
CA PRO A 98 4.85 7.86 -5.98
C PRO A 98 4.47 8.55 -4.67
N ASP A 99 3.43 9.39 -4.69
CA ASP A 99 3.03 10.17 -3.51
C ASP A 99 2.47 9.26 -2.38
N THR A 100 2.01 8.05 -2.72
CA THR A 100 1.49 7.07 -1.76
C THR A 100 2.57 6.50 -0.84
N ALA A 101 3.83 6.43 -1.27
CA ALA A 101 4.91 5.90 -0.44
C ALA A 101 5.14 6.74 0.82
N ALA A 102 5.13 8.07 0.67
CA ALA A 102 5.22 9.00 1.81
C ALA A 102 4.01 8.87 2.76
N SER A 103 2.82 8.61 2.21
CA SER A 103 1.62 8.36 3.02
C SER A 103 1.71 7.05 3.80
N ILE A 104 2.30 6.00 3.23
CA ILE A 104 2.47 4.71 3.92
C ILE A 104 3.49 4.85 5.05
N GLU A 105 4.59 5.57 4.83
CA GLU A 105 5.58 5.87 5.87
C GLU A 105 4.97 6.64 7.03
N ASP A 106 4.15 7.65 6.75
CA ASP A 106 3.44 8.43 7.77
C ASP A 106 2.40 7.58 8.53
N LEU A 107 1.66 6.71 7.85
CA LEU A 107 0.74 5.76 8.50
C LEU A 107 1.47 4.78 9.40
N LEU A 108 2.62 4.25 8.95
CA LEU A 108 3.43 3.32 9.74
C LEU A 108 4.04 4.00 10.97
N ALA A 109 4.52 5.24 10.81
CA ALA A 109 5.03 6.04 11.93
C ALA A 109 3.94 6.33 12.97
N ARG A 110 2.73 6.65 12.52
CA ARG A 110 1.57 6.85 13.41
C ARG A 110 1.17 5.56 14.16
N ALA A 111 1.21 4.41 13.50
CA ALA A 111 0.92 3.12 14.14
C ALA A 111 1.97 2.78 15.22
N GLN A 112 3.26 2.92 14.90
CA GLN A 112 4.35 2.68 15.85
C GLN A 112 4.26 3.60 17.08
N ALA A 113 3.91 4.87 16.89
CA ALA A 113 3.72 5.81 17.99
C ALA A 113 2.53 5.43 18.89
N GLY A 114 1.43 4.96 18.30
CA GLY A 114 0.26 4.48 19.04
C GLY A 114 0.56 3.23 19.87
N ASP A 115 1.27 2.27 19.30
CA ASP A 115 1.67 1.03 19.98
C ASP A 115 2.62 1.29 21.15
N ALA A 116 3.57 2.23 20.97
CA ALA A 116 4.47 2.65 22.03
C ALA A 116 3.72 3.32 23.20
N ALA A 117 2.77 4.22 22.90
CA ALA A 117 1.96 4.86 23.92
C ALA A 117 1.08 3.87 24.71
N LEU A 118 0.54 2.85 24.03
CA LEU A 118 -0.25 1.80 24.69
C LEU A 118 0.62 0.90 25.58
N ALA A 119 1.86 0.61 25.16
CA ALA A 119 2.81 -0.14 25.97
C ALA A 119 3.14 0.60 27.28
N GLU A 120 3.43 1.91 27.22
CA GLU A 120 3.66 2.75 28.40
C GLU A 120 2.42 2.83 29.32
N GLN A 121 1.22 2.90 28.74
CA GLN A 121 -0.01 2.89 29.52
C GLN A 121 -0.27 1.54 30.21
N ARG A 122 0.11 0.42 29.57
CA ARG A 122 0.00 -0.92 30.17
C ARG A 122 0.98 -1.13 31.31
N GLU A 123 2.19 -0.58 31.21
CA GLU A 123 3.18 -0.65 32.30
C GLU A 123 2.72 0.09 33.56
N ASN A 124 1.95 1.17 33.40
CA ASN A 124 1.43 1.96 34.51
C ASN A 124 -0.02 1.62 34.91
N ALA A 125 -0.67 0.71 34.19
CA ALA A 125 -2.04 0.31 34.48
C ALA A 125 -2.08 -0.56 35.73
N THR A 126 -2.78 -0.08 36.76
CA THR A 126 -3.15 -0.92 37.91
C THR A 126 -4.40 -1.71 37.52
N TYR A 127 -4.39 -3.02 37.74
CA TYR A 127 -5.53 -3.91 37.45
C TYR A 127 -6.79 -3.40 38.16
N ALA A 128 -7.88 -3.21 37.41
CA ALA A 128 -9.11 -2.59 37.91
C ALA A 128 -10.01 -3.54 38.74
N GLY A 129 -9.51 -4.72 39.12
CA GLY A 129 -10.23 -5.69 39.94
C GLY A 129 -9.62 -5.84 41.33
N GLU A 130 -10.48 -6.06 42.34
CA GLU A 130 -10.06 -6.45 43.68
C GLU A 130 -9.46 -7.87 43.68
N ALA A 131 -8.56 -8.16 44.63
CA ALA A 131 -7.71 -9.36 44.63
C ALA A 131 -8.44 -10.71 44.84
N ASP A 132 -9.76 -10.72 44.97
CA ASP A 132 -10.55 -11.95 45.02
C ASP A 132 -11.95 -11.73 44.44
N PRO A 133 -12.27 -12.25 43.24
CA PRO A 133 -13.58 -12.12 42.63
C PRO A 133 -14.63 -13.06 43.25
N TYR A 134 -14.27 -13.90 44.23
CA TYR A 134 -15.22 -14.84 44.85
C TYR A 134 -15.76 -14.31 46.19
N ARG A 135 -17.09 -14.32 46.30
CA ARG A 135 -17.82 -13.95 47.51
C ARG A 135 -17.69 -15.06 48.56
N ARG A 136 -16.96 -14.82 49.65
CA ARG A 136 -17.04 -15.69 50.83
C ARG A 136 -18.41 -15.51 51.49
N LYS A 137 -19.12 -16.63 51.63
CA LYS A 137 -20.42 -16.70 52.30
C LYS A 137 -20.11 -16.84 53.79
N ASP A 138 -20.40 -15.81 54.56
CA ASP A 138 -20.24 -15.83 56.01
C ASP A 138 -21.15 -16.92 56.61
N GLU A 139 -20.59 -17.71 57.51
CA GLU A 139 -21.27 -18.75 58.28
C GLU A 139 -22.10 -18.10 59.39
N ASP A 140 -23.35 -18.52 59.57
CA ASP A 140 -23.99 -18.65 60.87
C ASP A 140 -25.15 -19.69 60.79
N GLU A 141 -25.10 -20.63 61.76
CA GLU A 141 -26.17 -21.48 62.32
C GLU A 141 -26.51 -22.88 61.72
N ASP A 142 -25.82 -23.87 62.31
CA ASP A 142 -26.18 -25.23 62.78
C ASP A 142 -26.84 -26.34 61.91
N GLY A 143 -26.16 -27.49 61.90
CA GLY A 143 -26.71 -28.81 61.60
C GLY A 143 -25.64 -29.91 61.51
N GLU A 144 -25.40 -30.63 62.63
CA GLU A 144 -24.61 -31.87 62.71
C GLU A 144 -25.09 -32.94 61.71
N VAL A 145 -24.18 -33.62 61.00
CA VAL A 145 -23.81 -35.05 61.17
C VAL A 145 -22.68 -35.41 60.19
N GLY A 146 -21.64 -36.09 60.70
CA GLY A 146 -20.39 -36.34 59.99
C GLY A 146 -20.27 -37.67 59.24
N GLU A 147 -19.10 -37.91 58.65
CA GLU A 147 -18.46 -39.23 58.55
C GLU A 147 -16.98 -39.05 58.20
N SER A 148 -16.16 -39.95 58.74
CA SER A 148 -14.70 -40.04 58.67
C SER A 148 -14.12 -40.28 57.27
N GLY A 149 -12.96 -39.68 56.99
CA GLY A 149 -12.05 -40.13 55.93
C GLY A 149 -10.78 -39.29 55.79
N GLN A 150 -9.67 -39.72 56.40
CA GLN A 150 -8.30 -39.31 56.02
C GLN A 150 -7.92 -39.98 54.69
N PRO A 151 -7.08 -39.38 53.80
CA PRO A 151 -5.66 -39.13 54.11
C PRO A 151 -4.92 -37.99 53.36
N GLY A 152 -3.79 -37.55 53.95
CA GLY A 152 -2.46 -37.45 53.31
C GLY A 152 -2.12 -36.30 52.32
N PRO A 153 -0.87 -35.75 52.32
CA PRO A 153 -0.57 -34.42 51.77
C PRO A 153 0.09 -34.46 50.37
N GLY A 154 -0.28 -33.52 49.49
CA GLY A 154 0.37 -33.27 48.20
C GLY A 154 0.70 -31.79 48.00
N GLN A 155 1.99 -31.47 47.86
CA GLN A 155 2.48 -30.13 47.48
C GLN A 155 2.23 -29.87 45.98
N PRO A 156 1.94 -28.64 45.54
CA PRO A 156 2.14 -28.25 44.15
C PRO A 156 3.46 -27.47 44.00
N GLY A 157 4.33 -27.95 43.10
CA GLY A 157 5.45 -27.18 42.57
C GLY A 157 5.04 -26.32 41.37
N PRO A 158 5.81 -25.27 40.99
CA PRO A 158 5.46 -24.35 39.91
C PRO A 158 6.07 -24.79 38.58
N GLY A 159 5.39 -24.51 37.46
CA GLY A 159 5.96 -24.72 36.13
C GLY A 159 5.02 -24.34 34.99
N ALA A 160 5.28 -23.19 34.38
CA ALA A 160 4.73 -22.73 33.10
C ALA A 160 5.30 -23.55 31.90
N PRO A 161 5.16 -23.08 30.65
CA PRO A 161 3.98 -23.04 29.79
C PRO A 161 4.14 -23.96 28.56
N GLY A 162 3.06 -24.24 27.83
CA GLY A 162 3.09 -25.06 26.61
C GLY A 162 2.19 -24.47 25.53
N ASP A 163 2.83 -24.14 24.42
CA ASP A 163 2.33 -23.69 23.12
C ASP A 163 1.45 -24.75 22.42
N GLU A 164 1.03 -24.46 21.18
CA GLU A 164 0.45 -25.36 20.18
C GLU A 164 -1.11 -25.37 20.11
N THR A 165 -1.72 -24.48 19.33
CA THR A 165 -2.02 -24.56 17.87
C THR A 165 -3.20 -25.45 17.50
N GLY A 166 -4.10 -24.92 16.68
CA GLY A 166 -4.89 -25.71 15.71
C GLY A 166 -6.40 -25.49 15.74
N GLU A 167 -6.97 -25.33 14.53
CA GLU A 167 -8.39 -25.49 14.15
C GLU A 167 -9.27 -24.24 14.42
N ARG A 168 -9.40 -23.28 13.48
CA ARG A 168 -10.11 -23.32 12.18
C ARG A 168 -11.44 -24.06 12.24
N ASP A 169 -12.52 -23.30 12.36
CA ASP A 169 -13.82 -23.67 11.81
C ASP A 169 -14.33 -22.50 10.97
N ASP A 170 -14.73 -22.88 9.77
CA ASP A 170 -15.11 -22.07 8.63
C ASP A 170 -16.38 -21.24 8.84
N ASP A 171 -16.35 -20.08 8.20
CA ASP A 171 -17.44 -19.19 7.86
C ASP A 171 -18.68 -19.87 7.28
N GLU A 172 -19.87 -19.41 7.68
CA GLU A 172 -20.98 -19.21 6.75
C GLU A 172 -21.87 -18.01 7.19
N ASP A 173 -21.93 -17.04 6.26
CA ASP A 173 -22.74 -15.82 6.02
C ASP A 173 -24.24 -15.89 6.47
N PRO A 174 -25.09 -14.82 6.46
CA PRO A 174 -24.95 -13.54 5.76
C PRO A 174 -25.53 -12.26 6.44
N ALA A 175 -25.12 -11.08 5.93
CA ALA A 175 -26.04 -9.97 5.58
C ALA A 175 -25.26 -8.70 5.20
N HIS A 176 -25.04 -8.53 3.90
CA HIS A 176 -24.81 -7.24 3.27
C HIS A 176 -26.06 -6.36 3.41
N GLN A 177 -25.88 -5.16 3.95
CA GLN A 177 -26.83 -4.06 3.77
C GLN A 177 -26.13 -2.97 2.95
N ASP A 178 -26.64 -2.83 1.74
CA ASP A 178 -26.32 -1.79 0.77
C ASP A 178 -26.67 -0.42 1.37
N ASP A 179 -25.66 0.42 1.61
CA ASP A 179 -25.86 1.86 1.75
C ASP A 179 -25.22 2.56 0.55
N GLN A 180 -26.09 2.79 -0.45
CA GLN A 180 -25.81 3.48 -1.69
C GLN A 180 -25.73 4.99 -1.41
N ALA A 181 -24.54 5.49 -1.12
CA ALA A 181 -24.29 6.94 -1.14
C ALA A 181 -24.05 7.42 -2.58
N ASP A 182 -25.05 8.12 -3.09
CA ASP A 182 -25.10 8.85 -4.37
C ASP A 182 -23.96 9.88 -4.44
N ALA A 183 -22.96 9.62 -5.28
CA ALA A 183 -21.88 10.58 -5.56
C ALA A 183 -22.34 11.51 -6.70
N PRO A 184 -22.27 12.85 -6.53
CA PRO A 184 -22.66 13.78 -7.59
C PRO A 184 -21.71 13.64 -8.79
N GLY A 185 -22.30 13.55 -9.99
CA GLY A 185 -21.59 13.41 -11.25
C GLY A 185 -20.66 14.60 -11.56
N PRO A 186 -19.75 14.41 -12.53
CA PRO A 186 -18.77 15.43 -12.89
C PRO A 186 -19.46 16.69 -13.43
N VAL A 187 -19.16 17.83 -12.82
CA VAL A 187 -19.56 19.16 -13.34
C VAL A 187 -18.79 19.44 -14.63
N ASP A 188 -19.52 19.80 -15.69
CA ASP A 188 -18.95 20.18 -16.97
C ASP A 188 -18.25 21.55 -16.83
N PRO A 189 -16.99 21.70 -17.25
CA PRO A 189 -16.27 22.98 -17.19
C PRO A 189 -16.88 24.11 -18.05
N SER A 190 -17.92 23.83 -18.84
CA SER A 190 -18.65 24.86 -19.60
C SER A 190 -19.73 25.62 -18.82
N ASP A 191 -20.12 25.19 -17.61
CA ASP A 191 -21.15 25.86 -16.78
C ASP A 191 -20.63 27.00 -15.88
N LEU A 192 -19.33 27.33 -15.94
CA LEU A 192 -18.72 28.34 -15.06
C LEU A 192 -18.76 29.79 -15.59
N PHE A 193 -19.39 30.06 -16.74
CA PHE A 193 -19.22 31.35 -17.46
C PHE A 193 -20.49 32.09 -17.90
N GLU A 194 -21.65 31.87 -17.29
CA GLU A 194 -22.85 32.70 -17.57
C GLU A 194 -23.64 33.02 -16.30
N ARG A 195 -23.16 34.02 -15.54
CA ARG A 195 -24.00 34.87 -14.67
C ARG A 195 -23.42 36.28 -14.62
N ASP A 196 -23.90 37.12 -15.53
CA ASP A 196 -24.00 38.58 -15.39
C ASP A 196 -25.48 38.94 -15.50
#